data_AF-A0A3C1RUU2-F1
#
_entry.id   AF-A0A3C1RUU2-F1
#
_cell.length_a   1.000
_cell.length_b   1.000
_cell.length_c   1.000
_cell.angle_alpha   90.00
_cell.angle_beta   90.00
_cell.angle_gamma   90.00
#
_symmetry.space_group_name_H-M   'P 1'
#
loop_
_entity.id
_entity.type
_entity.pdbx_description
1 polymer ?
#
loop_
_entity_poly.entity_id
_entity_poly.type
_entity_poly.pdbx_seq_one_letter_code
_entity_poly.pdbx_strand_id
1 'polypeptide(L)'
;MSDFKKSKKAADSKRKNQGDVSDSNSLDVLVEDIEQADQEVDEQIQIIETKTEELKNLGQKLESLPENLGELEGDALQIAYQEINQKMEQKATEIDESRGKLETIKEDMQQKQSEITEQIGKRDEALTELEEAERECDADLTESKDAVNDEKDNLEDANSKIEEILKKIDAAISNAQSKADNIFSKIGDASRELGNRFHTLIDEFGKTVINTAKSSVATFMTISGVCTLLLDLHNKATPLQSPKGSSFSLTQKLSNDVKKLSNDNEERLWINSEFTDMVDAQMVPDRNKKKKKAE
;
A
#
# COMPACT_ATOMS: atom_id res chain seq x y z
N MET A 1 -1.32 -24.26 -13.30
CA MET A 1 -0.21 -24.55 -14.22
C MET A 1 0.01 -23.26 -14.99
N SER A 2 1.19 -22.62 -14.81
CA SER A 2 1.58 -21.28 -15.34
C SER A 2 0.76 -20.11 -14.75
N ASP A 3 1.29 -18.98 -14.27
CA ASP A 3 2.62 -18.38 -14.27
C ASP A 3 2.81 -17.56 -12.99
N PHE A 4 3.71 -18.00 -12.11
CA PHE A 4 4.21 -17.21 -10.97
C PHE A 4 5.73 -17.32 -10.97
N LYS A 5 6.36 -16.84 -12.06
CA LYS A 5 7.81 -16.69 -12.14
C LYS A 5 8.13 -15.40 -12.88
N LYS A 6 9.02 -14.62 -12.24
CA LYS A 6 9.75 -13.42 -12.72
C LYS A 6 9.13 -12.08 -12.35
N SER A 7 9.46 -11.64 -11.12
CA SER A 7 9.86 -10.25 -10.87
C SER A 7 10.62 -10.19 -9.54
N LYS A 8 11.86 -10.69 -9.53
CA LYS A 8 12.82 -10.48 -8.45
C LYS A 8 14.16 -10.20 -9.11
N LYS A 9 14.28 -9.01 -9.71
CA LYS A 9 15.53 -8.55 -10.33
C LYS A 9 15.53 -7.03 -10.51
N ALA A 10 15.71 -6.30 -9.41
CA ALA A 10 16.22 -4.92 -9.37
C ALA A 10 16.55 -4.54 -7.91
N ALA A 11 17.40 -5.32 -7.26
CA ALA A 11 18.03 -4.95 -6.00
C ALA A 11 19.46 -5.48 -6.06
N ASP A 12 20.20 -5.01 -7.06
CA ASP A 12 21.61 -5.30 -7.18
C ASP A 12 22.28 -4.06 -7.79
N SER A 13 23.44 -3.71 -7.24
CA SER A 13 24.27 -2.55 -7.59
C SER A 13 24.00 -1.24 -6.82
N LYS A 14 24.23 -1.29 -5.50
CA LYS A 14 25.15 -0.36 -4.79
C LYS A 14 25.45 -0.84 -3.37
N ARG A 15 25.80 -2.12 -3.20
CA ARG A 15 26.71 -2.54 -2.12
C ARG A 15 28.11 -2.55 -2.71
N LYS A 16 28.70 -1.36 -2.83
CA LYS A 16 30.16 -1.23 -2.91
C LYS A 16 30.58 -0.53 -1.63
N ASN A 17 31.58 -1.13 -0.99
CA ASN A 17 32.18 -0.74 0.29
C ASN A 17 31.43 -1.34 1.49
N GLN A 18 31.19 -2.64 1.43
CA GLN A 18 31.34 -3.45 2.64
C GLN A 18 32.83 -3.32 2.98
N GLY A 19 33.12 -2.49 3.97
CA GLY A 19 34.48 -2.22 4.41
C GLY A 19 35.11 -3.52 4.85
N ASP A 20 36.10 -3.97 4.09
CA ASP A 20 37.30 -4.53 4.71
C ASP A 20 37.90 -3.37 5.52
N VAL A 21 37.39 -3.18 6.73
CA VAL A 21 38.13 -2.48 7.77
C VAL A 21 39.21 -3.47 8.15
N SER A 22 40.30 -3.47 7.38
CA SER A 22 41.53 -4.12 7.81
C SER A 22 41.80 -3.67 9.24
N ASP A 23 41.89 -4.66 10.12
CA ASP A 23 41.95 -4.55 11.58
C ASP A 23 43.16 -3.76 12.13
N SER A 24 43.92 -3.04 11.30
CA SER A 24 45.07 -2.23 11.71
C SER A 24 44.74 -0.78 12.06
N ASN A 25 43.53 -0.29 11.74
CA ASN A 25 43.15 1.12 11.92
C ASN A 25 41.90 1.29 12.78
N SER A 26 41.53 0.31 13.61
CA SER A 26 40.47 0.55 14.59
C SER A 26 40.93 1.61 15.59
N LEU A 27 40.03 2.50 15.98
CA LEU A 27 40.28 3.54 16.97
C LEU A 27 40.82 2.94 18.28
N ASP A 28 40.36 1.74 18.64
CA ASP A 28 40.83 1.00 19.82
C ASP A 28 42.31 0.59 19.69
N VAL A 29 42.73 0.15 18.49
CA VAL A 29 44.13 -0.23 18.21
C VAL A 29 45.04 1.00 18.26
N LEU A 30 44.59 2.13 17.71
CA LEU A 30 45.37 3.38 17.77
C LEU A 30 45.53 3.90 19.20
N VAL A 31 44.51 3.72 20.05
CA VAL A 31 44.59 4.07 21.47
C VAL A 31 45.54 3.14 22.21
N GLU A 32 45.44 1.82 21.99
CA GLU A 32 46.34 0.83 22.59
C GLU A 32 47.80 1.08 22.19
N ASP A 33 48.06 1.43 20.93
CA ASP A 33 49.40 1.80 20.47
C ASP A 33 49.94 3.07 21.17
N ILE A 34 49.09 4.06 21.43
CA ILE A 34 49.48 5.28 22.17
C ILE A 34 49.77 4.94 23.64
N GLU A 35 48.99 4.06 24.27
CA GLU A 35 49.23 3.60 25.64
C GLU A 35 50.55 2.83 25.74
N GLN A 36 50.89 2.00 24.75
CA GLN A 36 52.18 1.34 24.68
C GLN A 36 53.32 2.36 24.49
N ALA A 37 53.15 3.32 23.59
CA ALA A 37 54.13 4.38 23.37
C ALA A 37 54.40 5.20 24.64
N ASP A 38 53.37 5.48 25.44
CA ASP A 38 53.49 6.17 26.74
C ASP A 38 54.36 5.38 27.73
N GLN A 39 54.19 4.05 27.79
CA GLN A 39 55.04 3.17 28.58
C GLN A 39 56.51 3.19 28.10
N GLU A 40 56.72 3.15 26.78
CA GLU A 40 58.07 3.22 26.19
C GLU A 40 58.74 4.57 26.49
N VAL A 41 57.98 5.67 26.53
CA VAL A 41 58.47 6.99 26.96
C VAL A 41 58.98 6.95 28.39
N ASP A 42 58.19 6.40 29.32
CA ASP A 42 58.57 6.27 30.72
C ASP A 42 59.86 5.46 30.88
N GLU A 43 60.01 4.36 30.14
CA GLU A 43 61.23 3.54 30.13
C GLU A 43 62.46 4.34 29.64
N GLN A 44 62.34 5.09 28.53
CA GLN A 44 63.45 5.92 28.04
C GLN A 44 63.81 7.05 29.01
N ILE A 45 62.82 7.66 29.68
CA ILE A 45 63.06 8.69 30.70
C ILE A 45 63.86 8.08 31.86
N GLN A 46 63.46 6.91 32.36
CA GLN A 46 64.18 6.24 33.45
C GLN A 46 65.62 5.90 33.09
N ILE A 47 65.87 5.46 31.84
CA ILE A 47 67.22 5.24 31.33
C ILE A 47 68.02 6.55 31.36
N ILE A 48 67.48 7.65 30.83
CA ILE A 48 68.14 8.95 30.81
C ILE A 48 68.47 9.44 32.22
N GLU A 49 67.53 9.33 33.16
CA GLU A 49 67.74 9.73 34.55
C GLU A 49 68.89 8.94 35.19
N THR A 50 68.86 7.61 35.04
CA THR A 50 69.89 6.72 35.57
C THR A 50 71.27 7.07 35.00
N LYS A 51 71.35 7.26 33.68
CA LYS A 51 72.60 7.57 32.99
C LYS A 51 73.12 8.96 33.29
N THR A 52 72.23 9.92 33.51
CA THR A 52 72.58 11.28 33.92
C THR A 52 73.20 11.29 35.32
N GLU A 53 72.65 10.52 36.27
CA GLU A 53 73.25 10.42 37.61
C GLU A 53 74.59 9.68 37.58
N GLU A 54 74.72 8.60 36.77
CA GLU A 54 76.02 7.95 36.53
C GLU A 54 77.06 8.93 35.97
N LEU A 55 76.68 9.77 35.01
CA LEU A 55 77.55 10.78 34.39
C LEU A 55 77.98 11.85 35.39
N LYS A 56 77.06 12.32 36.24
CA LYS A 56 77.35 13.25 37.33
C LYS A 56 78.33 12.67 38.35
N ASN A 57 78.15 11.40 38.73
CA ASN A 57 79.09 10.69 39.61
C ASN A 57 80.49 10.56 38.99
N LEU A 58 80.58 10.29 37.68
CA LEU A 58 81.85 10.30 36.96
C LEU A 58 82.51 11.69 36.95
N GLY A 59 81.72 12.76 36.77
CA GLY A 59 82.19 14.14 36.87
C GLY A 59 82.79 14.46 38.25
N GLN A 60 82.09 14.09 39.33
CA GLN A 60 82.62 14.25 40.70
C GLN A 60 83.90 13.42 40.93
N LYS A 61 83.97 12.21 40.37
CA LYS A 61 85.17 11.38 40.44
C LYS A 61 86.35 12.00 39.68
N LEU A 62 86.08 12.64 38.53
CA LEU A 62 87.09 13.37 37.75
C LEU A 62 87.63 14.57 38.53
N GLU A 63 86.76 15.29 39.22
CA GLU A 63 87.10 16.48 40.00
C GLU A 63 87.90 16.15 41.27
N SER A 64 87.58 15.04 41.94
CA SER A 64 88.28 14.55 43.14
C SER A 64 89.52 13.70 42.85
N LEU A 65 89.77 13.34 41.59
CA LEU A 65 90.89 12.51 41.17
C LEU A 65 92.28 13.05 41.60
N PRO A 66 92.61 14.34 41.39
CA PRO A 66 93.93 14.87 41.75
C PRO A 66 94.15 14.93 43.28
N GLU A 67 93.08 15.04 44.08
CA GLU A 67 93.16 15.01 45.54
C GLU A 67 93.34 13.58 46.08
N ASN A 68 92.69 12.59 45.46
CA ASN A 68 92.68 11.20 45.92
C ASN A 68 93.92 10.39 45.53
N LEU A 69 94.65 10.81 44.49
CA LEU A 69 95.78 10.04 43.94
C LEU A 69 97.17 10.45 44.47
N GLY A 70 97.28 11.50 45.29
CA GLY A 70 98.54 11.88 45.94
C GLY A 70 99.72 11.99 44.96
N GLU A 71 100.82 11.27 45.24
CA GLU A 71 102.10 11.25 44.49
C GLU A 71 102.07 10.48 43.15
N LEU A 72 100.90 10.07 42.63
CA LEU A 72 100.84 9.44 41.29
C LEU A 72 101.15 10.49 40.21
N GLU A 73 102.42 10.58 39.80
CA GLU A 73 102.89 11.52 38.77
C GLU A 73 102.90 10.89 37.36
N GLY A 74 102.62 11.72 36.35
CA GLY A 74 102.79 11.39 34.93
C GLY A 74 101.73 10.43 34.38
N ASP A 75 102.17 9.29 33.84
CA ASP A 75 101.39 8.44 32.94
C ASP A 75 100.15 7.81 33.59
N ALA A 76 100.22 7.43 34.87
CA ALA A 76 99.12 6.74 35.53
C ALA A 76 97.94 7.67 35.84
N LEU A 77 98.22 8.94 36.18
CA LEU A 77 97.19 9.97 36.34
C LEU A 77 96.53 10.27 34.98
N GLN A 78 97.34 10.39 33.93
CA GLN A 78 96.86 10.62 32.57
C GLN A 78 95.94 9.49 32.08
N ILE A 79 96.28 8.23 32.35
CA ILE A 79 95.45 7.07 32.01
C ILE A 79 94.09 7.15 32.74
N ALA A 80 94.07 7.46 34.03
CA ALA A 80 92.82 7.57 34.79
C ALA A 80 91.91 8.70 34.29
N TYR A 81 92.48 9.86 33.93
CA TYR A 81 91.74 10.95 33.28
C TYR A 81 91.13 10.50 31.94
N GLN A 82 91.91 9.81 31.12
CA GLN A 82 91.44 9.31 29.83
C GLN A 82 90.30 8.29 29.99
N GLU A 83 90.43 7.34 30.91
CA GLU A 83 89.39 6.32 31.15
C GLU A 83 88.06 6.92 31.64
N ILE A 84 88.11 7.91 32.53
CA ILE A 84 86.89 8.58 33.01
C ILE A 84 86.26 9.41 31.90
N ASN A 85 87.06 10.14 31.12
CA ASN A 85 86.56 10.89 29.97
C ASN A 85 85.89 9.98 28.94
N GLN A 86 86.50 8.83 28.62
CA GLN A 86 85.89 7.83 27.72
C GLN A 86 84.55 7.31 28.27
N LYS A 87 84.47 7.02 29.57
CA LYS A 87 83.20 6.59 30.19
C LYS A 87 82.14 7.68 30.17
N MET A 88 82.50 8.93 30.43
CA MET A 88 81.56 10.06 30.33
C MET A 88 81.05 10.24 28.91
N GLU A 89 81.93 10.14 27.91
CA GLU A 89 81.57 10.25 26.48
C GLU A 89 80.65 9.11 26.04
N GLN A 90 80.92 7.87 26.49
CA GLN A 90 80.02 6.74 26.27
C GLN A 90 78.64 7.00 26.88
N LYS A 91 78.58 7.48 28.13
CA LYS A 91 77.31 7.76 28.82
C LYS A 91 76.53 8.90 28.18
N ALA A 92 77.22 9.95 27.71
CA ALA A 92 76.61 11.02 26.94
C ALA A 92 75.98 10.48 25.64
N THR A 93 76.68 9.57 24.95
CA THR A 93 76.17 8.93 23.72
C THR A 93 74.92 8.09 24.00
N GLU A 94 74.92 7.27 25.06
CA GLU A 94 73.74 6.47 25.48
C GLU A 94 72.51 7.37 25.82
N ILE A 95 72.75 8.53 26.44
CA ILE A 95 71.70 9.53 26.72
C ILE A 95 71.16 10.11 25.40
N ASP A 96 72.03 10.47 24.46
CA ASP A 96 71.61 11.03 23.18
C ASP A 96 70.88 10.00 22.31
N GLU A 97 71.26 8.72 22.34
CA GLU A 97 70.51 7.63 21.71
C GLU A 97 69.09 7.50 22.29
N SER A 98 68.96 7.56 23.62
CA SER A 98 67.66 7.48 24.30
C SER A 98 66.77 8.69 23.97
N ARG A 99 67.37 9.89 23.87
CA ARG A 99 66.67 11.09 23.38
C ARG A 99 66.21 10.96 21.93
N GLY A 100 67.03 10.35 21.07
CA GLY A 100 66.65 10.07 19.68
C GLY A 100 65.43 9.16 19.58
N LYS A 101 65.37 8.11 20.42
CA LYS A 101 64.20 7.23 20.51
C LYS A 101 62.95 7.97 20.98
N LEU A 102 63.08 8.82 22.01
CA LEU A 102 61.96 9.65 22.48
C LEU A 102 61.40 10.56 21.39
N GLU A 103 62.25 11.14 20.53
CA GLU A 103 61.76 11.96 19.41
C GLU A 103 61.01 11.10 18.38
N THR A 104 61.49 9.89 18.10
CA THR A 104 60.78 8.96 17.20
C THR A 104 59.41 8.56 17.76
N ILE A 105 59.33 8.21 19.05
CA ILE A 105 58.07 7.85 19.71
C ILE A 105 57.09 9.04 19.67
N LYS A 106 57.58 10.26 19.93
CA LYS A 106 56.78 11.48 19.87
C LYS A 106 56.21 11.73 18.47
N GLU A 107 57.01 11.56 17.42
CA GLU A 107 56.54 11.71 16.03
C GLU A 107 55.44 10.67 15.70
N ASP A 108 55.61 9.41 16.12
CA ASP A 108 54.63 8.35 15.91
C ASP A 108 53.32 8.62 16.67
N MET A 109 53.40 9.02 17.95
CA MET A 109 52.22 9.41 18.74
C MET A 109 51.46 10.57 18.09
N GLN A 110 52.15 11.57 17.54
CA GLN A 110 51.52 12.70 16.83
C GLN A 110 50.82 12.25 15.54
N GLN A 111 51.41 11.30 14.82
CA GLN A 111 50.77 10.70 13.64
C GLN A 111 49.50 9.96 14.06
N LYS A 112 49.57 9.08 15.06
CA LYS A 112 48.40 8.33 15.56
C LYS A 112 47.30 9.25 16.10
N GLN A 113 47.65 10.32 16.79
CA GLN A 113 46.68 11.33 17.23
C GLN A 113 45.95 12.00 16.05
N SER A 114 46.68 12.27 14.97
CA SER A 114 46.09 12.84 13.75
C SER A 114 45.13 11.85 13.08
N GLU A 115 45.50 10.57 13.02
CA GLU A 115 44.66 9.50 12.50
C GLU A 115 43.37 9.32 13.34
N ILE A 116 43.47 9.35 14.66
CA ILE A 116 42.32 9.32 15.57
C ILE A 116 41.38 10.49 15.29
N THR A 117 41.93 11.71 15.15
CA THR A 117 41.15 12.92 14.89
C THR A 117 40.39 12.82 13.56
N GLU A 118 41.03 12.31 12.51
CA GLU A 118 40.40 12.09 11.21
C GLU A 118 39.26 11.07 11.30
N GLN A 119 39.45 9.98 12.04
CA GLN A 119 38.41 8.97 12.23
C GLN A 119 37.20 9.49 13.01
N ILE A 120 37.43 10.30 14.04
CA ILE A 120 36.35 10.97 14.78
C ILE A 120 35.56 11.87 13.82
N GLY A 121 36.25 12.70 13.02
CA GLY A 121 35.59 13.57 12.04
C GLY A 121 34.72 12.80 11.04
N LYS A 122 35.22 11.69 10.49
CA LYS A 122 34.43 10.81 9.60
C LYS A 122 33.19 10.22 10.29
N ARG A 123 33.29 9.88 11.58
CA ARG A 123 32.15 9.37 12.36
C ARG A 123 31.12 10.46 12.63
N ASP A 124 31.55 11.69 12.93
CA ASP A 124 30.66 12.83 13.15
C ASP A 124 29.89 13.21 11.88
N GLU A 125 30.56 13.18 10.71
CA GLU A 125 29.91 13.36 9.41
C GLU A 125 28.85 12.28 9.16
N ALA A 126 29.19 11.01 9.37
CA ALA A 126 28.26 9.89 9.20
C ALA A 126 27.07 9.97 10.18
N LEU A 127 27.29 10.43 11.41
CA LEU A 127 26.23 10.66 12.38
C LEU A 127 25.26 11.74 11.89
N THR A 128 25.80 12.85 11.36
CA THR A 128 25.00 13.95 10.81
C THR A 128 24.13 13.48 9.65
N GLU A 129 24.69 12.68 8.73
CA GLU A 129 23.93 12.09 7.62
C GLU A 129 22.81 11.15 8.11
N LEU A 130 23.06 10.36 9.16
CA LEU A 130 22.05 9.48 9.76
C LEU A 130 20.91 10.28 10.41
N GLU A 131 21.22 11.35 11.13
CA GLU A 131 20.20 12.22 11.72
C GLU A 131 19.32 12.90 10.65
N GLU A 132 19.90 13.30 9.52
CA GLU A 132 19.12 13.86 8.40
C GLU A 132 18.19 12.82 7.79
N ALA A 133 18.68 11.60 7.56
CA ALA A 133 17.86 10.50 7.06
C ALA A 133 16.73 10.11 8.02
N GLU A 134 16.96 10.16 9.34
CA GLU A 134 15.92 9.92 10.35
C GLU A 134 14.81 10.97 10.24
N ARG A 135 15.17 12.26 10.15
CA ARG A 135 14.19 13.35 9.99
C ARG A 135 13.37 13.22 8.70
N GLU A 136 14.01 12.84 7.59
CA GLU A 136 13.32 12.59 6.32
C GLU A 136 12.33 11.43 6.46
N CYS A 137 12.74 10.34 7.10
CA CYS A 137 11.87 9.19 7.31
C CYS A 137 10.67 9.52 8.22
N ASP A 138 10.85 10.32 9.26
CA ASP A 138 9.76 10.79 10.14
C ASP A 138 8.75 11.66 9.40
N ALA A 139 9.23 12.51 8.49
CA ALA A 139 8.38 13.33 7.63
C ALA A 139 7.54 12.44 6.68
N ASP A 140 8.18 11.49 6.00
CA ASP A 140 7.52 10.53 5.11
C ASP A 140 6.48 9.67 5.85
N LEU A 141 6.79 9.24 7.08
CA LEU A 141 5.87 8.47 7.91
C LEU A 141 4.63 9.31 8.27
N THR A 142 4.82 10.59 8.58
CA THR A 142 3.74 11.50 8.92
C THR A 142 2.84 11.75 7.70
N GLU A 143 3.43 12.04 6.54
CA GLU A 143 2.68 12.21 5.29
C GLU A 143 1.90 10.94 4.92
N SER A 144 2.52 9.77 5.02
CA SER A 144 1.85 8.50 4.75
C SER A 144 0.70 8.24 5.73
N LYS A 145 0.82 8.65 6.99
CA LYS A 145 -0.23 8.49 8.00
C LYS A 145 -1.42 9.39 7.69
N ASP A 146 -1.16 10.64 7.30
CA ASP A 146 -2.21 11.59 6.92
C ASP A 146 -2.97 11.08 5.69
N ALA A 147 -2.26 10.61 4.66
CA ALA A 147 -2.88 10.02 3.47
C ALA A 147 -3.78 8.81 3.79
N VAL A 148 -3.37 7.96 4.73
CA VAL A 148 -4.19 6.81 5.18
C VAL A 148 -5.45 7.27 5.92
N ASN A 149 -5.36 8.34 6.73
CA ASN A 149 -6.53 8.89 7.42
C ASN A 149 -7.52 9.52 6.43
N ASP A 150 -7.01 10.27 5.45
CA ASP A 150 -7.86 10.86 4.39
C ASP A 150 -8.62 9.77 3.62
N GLU A 151 -7.94 8.68 3.24
CA GLU A 151 -8.59 7.57 2.54
C GLU A 151 -9.59 6.82 3.41
N LYS A 152 -9.32 6.69 4.71
CA LYS A 152 -10.25 6.11 5.68
C LYS A 152 -11.54 6.96 5.77
N ASP A 153 -11.41 8.28 5.87
CA ASP A 153 -12.54 9.20 5.96
C ASP A 153 -13.36 9.17 4.65
N ASN A 154 -12.70 9.12 3.49
CA ASN A 154 -13.35 8.93 2.19
C ASN A 154 -14.15 7.62 2.13
N LEU A 155 -13.60 6.52 2.65
CA LEU A 155 -14.26 5.23 2.69
C LEU A 155 -15.50 5.25 3.61
N GLU A 156 -15.43 5.96 4.74
CA GLU A 156 -16.55 6.13 5.67
C GLU A 156 -17.70 6.93 5.03
N ASP A 157 -17.38 8.00 4.29
CA ASP A 157 -18.36 8.77 3.52
C ASP A 157 -19.00 7.92 2.40
N ALA A 158 -18.19 7.17 1.65
CA ALA A 158 -18.67 6.26 0.62
C ALA A 158 -19.60 5.19 1.20
N ASN A 159 -19.25 4.61 2.34
CA ASN A 159 -20.09 3.60 3.01
C ASN A 159 -21.43 4.21 3.47
N SER A 160 -21.41 5.42 4.02
CA SER A 160 -22.63 6.15 4.41
C SER A 160 -23.56 6.40 3.22
N LYS A 161 -23.00 6.77 2.06
CA LYS A 161 -23.76 6.94 0.81
C LYS A 161 -24.36 5.62 0.32
N ILE A 162 -23.62 4.52 0.40
CA ILE A 162 -24.12 3.18 0.03
C ILE A 162 -25.29 2.79 0.93
N GLU A 163 -25.19 3.00 2.25
CA GLU A 163 -26.30 2.72 3.17
C GLU A 163 -27.56 3.53 2.85
N GLU A 164 -27.41 4.80 2.48
CA GLU A 164 -28.54 5.64 2.06
C GLU A 164 -29.20 5.10 0.78
N ILE A 165 -28.38 4.70 -0.20
CA ILE A 165 -28.87 4.09 -1.45
C ILE A 165 -29.62 2.79 -1.16
N LEU A 166 -29.07 1.91 -0.31
CA LEU A 166 -29.74 0.66 0.07
C LEU A 166 -31.11 0.92 0.71
N LYS A 167 -31.21 1.90 1.62
CA LYS A 167 -32.50 2.32 2.22
C LYS A 167 -33.51 2.78 1.15
N LYS A 168 -33.05 3.54 0.14
CA LYS A 168 -33.90 3.98 -0.97
C LYS A 168 -34.37 2.81 -1.83
N ILE A 169 -33.49 1.83 -2.10
CA ILE A 169 -33.83 0.60 -2.84
C ILE A 169 -34.89 -0.21 -2.06
N ASP A 170 -34.70 -0.41 -0.76
CA ASP A 170 -35.67 -1.14 0.08
C ASP A 170 -37.06 -0.47 0.05
N ALA A 171 -37.10 0.86 0.15
CA ALA A 171 -38.34 1.62 0.05
C ALA A 171 -39.01 1.47 -1.33
N ALA A 172 -38.21 1.49 -2.41
CA ALA A 172 -38.71 1.30 -3.77
C ALA A 172 -39.27 -0.11 -3.99
N ILE A 173 -38.59 -1.14 -3.49
CA ILE A 173 -39.05 -2.54 -3.55
C ILE A 173 -40.38 -2.69 -2.78
N SER A 174 -40.46 -2.17 -1.56
CA SER A 174 -41.68 -2.22 -0.74
C SER A 174 -42.88 -1.54 -1.44
N ASN A 175 -42.65 -0.37 -2.05
CA ASN A 175 -43.67 0.32 -2.84
C ASN A 175 -44.10 -0.47 -4.08
N ALA A 176 -43.16 -1.09 -4.78
CA ALA A 176 -43.45 -1.93 -5.95
C ALA A 176 -44.26 -3.17 -5.57
N GLN A 177 -43.91 -3.83 -4.45
CA GLN A 177 -44.67 -4.96 -3.90
C GLN A 177 -46.11 -4.55 -3.54
N SER A 178 -46.29 -3.45 -2.81
CA SER A 178 -47.63 -2.95 -2.47
C SER A 178 -48.49 -2.66 -3.71
N LYS A 179 -47.90 -2.08 -4.76
CA LYS A 179 -48.58 -1.86 -6.04
C LYS A 179 -48.96 -3.17 -6.72
N ALA A 180 -48.06 -4.16 -6.72
CA ALA A 180 -48.32 -5.49 -7.28
C ALA A 180 -49.48 -6.18 -6.53
N ASP A 181 -49.46 -6.17 -5.20
CA ASP A 181 -50.53 -6.75 -4.36
C ASP A 181 -51.90 -6.11 -4.64
N ASN A 182 -51.94 -4.78 -4.80
CA ASN A 182 -53.16 -4.05 -5.16
C ASN A 182 -53.68 -4.48 -6.55
N ILE A 183 -52.78 -4.62 -7.54
CA ILE A 183 -53.14 -5.12 -8.87
C ILE A 183 -53.70 -6.55 -8.77
N PHE A 184 -53.04 -7.44 -8.04
CA PHE A 184 -53.52 -8.82 -7.85
C PHE A 184 -54.89 -8.87 -7.17
N SER A 185 -55.14 -8.03 -6.17
CA SER A 185 -56.46 -7.90 -5.54
C SER A 185 -57.53 -7.48 -6.55
N LYS A 186 -57.27 -6.44 -7.36
CA LYS A 186 -58.20 -5.98 -8.41
C LYS A 186 -58.48 -7.03 -9.47
N ILE A 187 -57.46 -7.80 -9.89
CA ILE A 187 -57.63 -8.92 -10.81
C ILE A 187 -58.50 -10.02 -10.18
N GLY A 188 -58.29 -10.32 -8.90
CA GLY A 188 -59.11 -11.27 -8.15
C GLY A 188 -60.58 -10.86 -8.09
N ASP A 189 -60.85 -9.58 -7.78
CA ASP A 189 -62.21 -9.02 -7.75
C ASP A 189 -62.88 -9.05 -9.14
N ALA A 190 -62.16 -8.63 -10.18
CA ALA A 190 -62.65 -8.68 -11.56
C ALA A 190 -62.97 -10.12 -12.01
N SER A 191 -62.13 -11.08 -11.62
CA SER A 191 -62.34 -12.50 -11.93
C SER A 191 -63.56 -13.07 -11.22
N ARG A 192 -63.80 -12.69 -9.95
CA ARG A 192 -65.00 -13.07 -9.19
C ARG A 192 -66.26 -12.49 -9.81
N GLU A 193 -66.24 -11.21 -10.19
CA GLU A 193 -67.36 -10.54 -10.87
C GLU A 193 -67.68 -11.21 -12.22
N LEU A 194 -66.65 -11.53 -13.01
CA LEU A 194 -66.81 -12.26 -14.26
C LEU A 194 -67.43 -13.65 -14.03
N GLY A 195 -66.95 -14.39 -13.03
CA GLY A 195 -67.51 -15.68 -12.63
C GLY A 195 -68.99 -15.59 -12.23
N ASN A 196 -69.36 -14.57 -11.44
CA ASN A 196 -70.75 -14.32 -11.07
C ASN A 196 -71.62 -14.03 -12.30
N ARG A 197 -71.16 -13.19 -13.22
CA ARG A 197 -71.88 -12.90 -14.48
C ARG A 197 -72.07 -14.13 -15.35
N PHE A 198 -71.05 -14.99 -15.45
CA PHE A 198 -71.18 -16.27 -16.16
C PHE A 198 -72.20 -17.19 -15.50
N HIS A 199 -72.20 -17.30 -14.18
CA HIS A 199 -73.21 -18.09 -13.46
C HIS A 199 -74.63 -17.56 -13.70
N THR A 200 -74.85 -16.25 -13.62
CA THR A 200 -76.15 -15.64 -13.93
C THR A 200 -76.58 -15.91 -15.37
N LEU A 201 -75.67 -15.77 -16.34
CA LEU A 201 -75.97 -16.04 -17.75
C LEU A 201 -76.38 -17.51 -17.98
N ILE A 202 -75.67 -18.46 -17.35
CA ILE A 202 -75.99 -19.88 -17.43
C ILE A 202 -77.36 -20.15 -16.80
N ASP A 203 -77.66 -19.55 -15.64
CA ASP A 203 -78.96 -19.69 -14.98
C ASP A 203 -80.11 -19.13 -15.82
N GLU A 204 -79.95 -17.92 -16.38
CA GLU A 204 -80.92 -17.31 -17.28
C GLU A 204 -81.12 -18.11 -18.57
N PHE A 205 -80.04 -18.61 -19.17
CA PHE A 205 -80.10 -19.47 -20.34
C PHE A 205 -80.82 -20.78 -20.01
N GLY A 206 -80.48 -21.42 -18.89
CA GLY A 206 -81.14 -22.62 -18.39
C GLY A 206 -82.64 -22.42 -18.18
N LYS A 207 -83.04 -21.32 -17.53
CA LYS A 207 -84.45 -20.93 -17.36
C LYS A 207 -85.15 -20.71 -18.71
N THR A 208 -84.52 -20.00 -19.64
CA THR A 208 -85.08 -19.70 -20.96
C THR A 208 -85.29 -20.97 -21.80
N VAL A 209 -84.30 -21.86 -21.83
CA VAL A 209 -84.40 -23.15 -22.55
C VAL A 209 -85.46 -24.03 -21.91
N ILE A 210 -85.52 -24.14 -20.58
CA ILE A 210 -86.55 -24.92 -19.88
C ILE A 210 -87.94 -24.35 -20.14
N ASN A 211 -88.11 -23.02 -20.09
CA ASN A 211 -89.41 -22.39 -20.36
C ASN A 211 -89.82 -22.52 -21.84
N THR A 212 -88.86 -22.44 -22.76
CA THR A 212 -89.11 -22.64 -24.20
C THR A 212 -89.47 -24.10 -24.49
N ALA A 213 -88.82 -25.07 -23.83
CA ALA A 213 -89.18 -26.48 -23.92
C ALA A 213 -90.55 -26.78 -23.29
N LYS A 214 -90.89 -26.16 -22.16
CA LYS A 214 -92.23 -26.27 -21.56
C LYS A 214 -93.31 -25.67 -22.47
N SER A 215 -93.02 -24.53 -23.10
CA SER A 215 -93.91 -23.90 -24.09
C SER A 215 -94.03 -24.77 -25.35
N SER A 216 -92.93 -25.30 -25.89
CA SER A 216 -92.97 -26.17 -27.07
C SER A 216 -93.63 -27.52 -26.81
N VAL A 217 -93.59 -28.08 -25.60
CA VAL A 217 -94.39 -29.27 -25.26
C VAL A 217 -95.89 -28.95 -25.23
N ALA A 218 -96.28 -27.75 -24.79
CA ALA A 218 -97.66 -27.28 -24.89
C ALA A 218 -98.11 -27.04 -26.35
N THR A 219 -97.21 -26.59 -27.23
CA THR A 219 -97.50 -26.34 -28.66
C THR A 219 -97.32 -27.58 -29.56
N PHE A 220 -96.47 -28.54 -29.20
CA PHE A 220 -96.22 -29.77 -29.97
C PHE A 220 -97.32 -30.82 -29.73
N MET A 221 -97.99 -30.77 -28.56
CA MET A 221 -99.24 -31.52 -28.33
C MET A 221 -100.45 -30.95 -29.11
N THR A 222 -100.34 -29.77 -29.75
CA THR A 222 -101.40 -29.17 -30.59
C THR A 222 -101.10 -29.19 -32.09
N ILE A 223 -99.85 -29.44 -32.52
CA ILE A 223 -99.43 -29.36 -33.94
C ILE A 223 -99.19 -30.75 -34.60
N SER A 224 -99.24 -31.85 -33.85
CA SER A 224 -99.22 -33.22 -34.42
C SER A 224 -100.50 -33.62 -35.18
N GLY A 225 -101.50 -32.74 -35.30
CA GLY A 225 -102.78 -32.99 -35.97
C GLY A 225 -103.01 -32.29 -37.32
N VAL A 226 -102.06 -31.49 -37.83
CA VAL A 226 -102.32 -30.63 -39.03
C VAL A 226 -101.29 -30.80 -40.16
N CYS A 227 -100.25 -31.63 -40.00
CA CYS A 227 -99.24 -31.87 -41.05
C CYS A 227 -99.52 -33.08 -41.98
N THR A 228 -100.79 -33.35 -42.31
CA THR A 228 -101.17 -34.27 -43.41
C THR A 228 -101.80 -33.59 -44.64
N LEU A 229 -101.87 -32.25 -44.73
CA LEU A 229 -102.58 -31.58 -45.84
C LEU A 229 -101.83 -30.48 -46.61
N LEU A 230 -100.51 -30.30 -46.44
CA LEU A 230 -99.75 -29.32 -47.25
C LEU A 230 -98.46 -29.90 -47.85
N LEU A 231 -98.51 -31.16 -48.26
CA LEU A 231 -97.53 -31.77 -49.16
C LEU A 231 -97.99 -31.77 -50.63
N ASP A 232 -99.03 -31.00 -50.99
CA ASP A 232 -99.58 -31.06 -52.35
C ASP A 232 -100.06 -29.69 -52.90
N LEU A 233 -99.12 -28.76 -53.14
CA LEU A 233 -99.24 -27.73 -54.18
C LEU A 233 -97.85 -27.23 -54.60
N HIS A 234 -97.25 -28.09 -55.41
CA HIS A 234 -96.31 -27.86 -56.50
C HIS A 234 -96.01 -26.39 -56.92
N ASN A 235 -94.70 -26.07 -56.93
CA ASN A 235 -93.95 -25.42 -58.03
C ASN A 235 -94.31 -23.99 -58.50
N LYS A 236 -93.47 -23.00 -58.15
CA LYS A 236 -92.40 -22.42 -59.01
C LYS A 236 -91.79 -21.13 -58.41
N ALA A 237 -90.51 -20.94 -58.75
CA ALA A 237 -89.67 -19.71 -58.69
C ALA A 237 -88.82 -19.44 -57.42
N THR A 238 -87.53 -19.69 -57.60
CA THR A 238 -86.30 -19.33 -56.87
C THR A 238 -85.96 -17.81 -56.94
N PRO A 239 -84.82 -17.30 -56.39
CA PRO A 239 -84.32 -17.30 -55.00
C PRO A 239 -83.76 -15.91 -54.58
N LEU A 240 -83.57 -15.55 -53.29
CA LEU A 240 -82.60 -14.48 -52.94
C LEU A 240 -82.15 -14.46 -51.45
N GLN A 241 -80.83 -14.72 -51.29
CA GLN A 241 -79.84 -14.15 -50.37
C GLN A 241 -79.88 -14.36 -48.84
N SER A 242 -78.77 -14.95 -48.36
CA SER A 242 -78.25 -14.88 -46.98
C SER A 242 -77.50 -13.57 -46.69
N PRO A 243 -77.31 -13.22 -45.41
CA PRO A 243 -76.08 -12.56 -44.97
C PRO A 243 -75.27 -13.41 -43.97
N LYS A 244 -74.00 -13.62 -44.33
CA LYS A 244 -72.88 -13.98 -43.45
C LYS A 244 -72.43 -12.78 -42.62
N GLY A 245 -71.85 -13.03 -41.43
CA GLY A 245 -70.99 -12.08 -40.70
C GLY A 245 -71.24 -12.12 -39.19
N SER A 246 -70.63 -12.98 -38.35
CA SER A 246 -69.20 -13.17 -38.01
C SER A 246 -68.70 -12.25 -36.87
N SER A 247 -68.70 -12.84 -35.66
CA SER A 247 -67.63 -12.84 -34.62
C SER A 247 -67.08 -11.54 -34.01
N PHE A 248 -67.43 -11.35 -32.73
CA PHE A 248 -66.56 -11.05 -31.56
C PHE A 248 -65.37 -10.06 -31.73
N SER A 249 -65.53 -8.85 -31.19
CA SER A 249 -64.50 -7.80 -31.08
C SER A 249 -63.87 -7.65 -29.68
N LEU A 250 -64.00 -8.64 -28.79
CA LEU A 250 -63.56 -8.52 -27.39
C LEU A 250 -62.03 -8.62 -27.20
N THR A 251 -61.34 -9.39 -28.03
CA THR A 251 -59.88 -9.61 -27.94
C THR A 251 -59.05 -8.39 -28.37
N GLN A 252 -59.59 -7.54 -29.24
CA GLN A 252 -58.87 -6.37 -29.75
C GLN A 252 -58.77 -5.24 -28.73
N LYS A 253 -59.75 -5.12 -27.81
CA LYS A 253 -59.79 -4.06 -26.80
C LYS A 253 -58.82 -4.33 -25.64
N LEU A 254 -58.72 -5.58 -25.19
CA LEU A 254 -57.77 -6.00 -24.15
C LEU A 254 -56.30 -5.88 -24.59
N SER A 255 -56.00 -6.15 -25.87
CA SER A 255 -54.63 -6.02 -26.39
C SER A 255 -54.13 -4.57 -26.44
N ASN A 256 -55.03 -3.60 -26.59
CA ASN A 256 -54.67 -2.18 -26.67
C ASN A 256 -54.46 -1.57 -25.27
N ASP A 257 -55.23 -2.00 -24.27
CA ASP A 257 -55.09 -1.52 -22.89
C ASP A 257 -53.81 -2.06 -22.22
N VAL A 258 -53.41 -3.30 -22.55
CA VAL A 258 -52.13 -3.89 -22.08
C VAL A 258 -50.92 -3.19 -22.70
N LYS A 259 -50.98 -2.80 -23.98
CA LYS A 259 -49.92 -2.02 -24.64
C LYS A 259 -49.78 -0.61 -24.05
N LYS A 260 -50.90 0.01 -23.68
CA LYS A 260 -50.89 1.35 -23.08
C LYS A 260 -50.25 1.34 -21.68
N LEU A 261 -50.53 0.32 -20.87
CA LEU A 261 -49.89 0.13 -19.55
C LEU A 261 -48.39 -0.22 -19.65
N SER A 262 -47.95 -0.86 -20.74
CA SER A 262 -46.54 -1.16 -20.99
C SER A 262 -45.74 0.11 -21.31
N ASN A 263 -46.29 0.99 -22.16
CA ASN A 263 -45.60 2.23 -22.57
C ASN A 263 -45.53 3.26 -21.43
N ASP A 264 -46.57 3.36 -20.59
CA ASP A 264 -46.58 4.26 -19.43
C ASP A 264 -45.55 3.83 -18.34
N ASN A 265 -45.07 2.58 -18.39
CA ASN A 265 -44.04 2.07 -17.48
C ASN A 265 -42.62 2.31 -18.00
N GLU A 266 -42.40 2.36 -19.32
CA GLU A 266 -41.11 2.72 -19.92
C GLU A 266 -40.78 4.22 -19.75
N GLU A 267 -41.77 5.11 -19.79
CA GLU A 267 -41.55 6.55 -19.57
C GLU A 267 -41.23 6.92 -18.10
N ARG A 268 -41.56 6.06 -17.14
CA ARG A 268 -41.26 6.27 -15.70
C ARG A 268 -39.94 5.65 -15.23
N LEU A 269 -39.26 4.91 -16.09
CA LEU A 269 -37.96 4.28 -15.82
C LEU A 269 -36.78 5.04 -16.45
N TRP A 270 -36.96 6.33 -16.78
CA TRP A 270 -35.83 7.26 -16.93
C TRP A 270 -35.19 7.53 -15.57
N ILE A 271 -34.53 6.49 -15.05
CA ILE A 271 -33.48 6.63 -14.05
C ILE A 271 -32.30 7.25 -14.81
N ASN A 272 -32.12 8.55 -14.58
CA ASN A 272 -30.94 9.37 -14.88
C ASN A 272 -29.85 8.74 -15.75
N SER A 273 -29.77 9.23 -16.97
CA SER A 273 -28.63 9.17 -17.89
C SER A 273 -27.38 9.92 -17.40
N GLU A 274 -27.17 10.10 -16.09
CA GLU A 274 -25.97 10.70 -15.49
C GLU A 274 -24.89 9.67 -15.11
N PHE A 275 -25.14 8.38 -15.34
CA PHE A 275 -24.18 7.32 -15.00
C PHE A 275 -23.02 7.15 -16.00
N THR A 276 -22.97 7.93 -17.08
CA THR A 276 -21.91 7.82 -18.10
C THR A 276 -20.77 8.84 -17.99
N ASP A 277 -20.86 9.85 -17.12
CA ASP A 277 -19.81 10.88 -17.01
C ASP A 277 -18.79 10.62 -15.89
N MET A 278 -18.88 9.47 -15.20
CA MET A 278 -17.99 9.14 -14.07
C MET A 278 -17.00 8.00 -14.36
N VAL A 279 -16.76 7.70 -15.65
CA VAL A 279 -15.76 6.71 -16.09
C VAL A 279 -14.58 7.35 -16.86
N ASP A 280 -14.63 8.65 -17.18
CA ASP A 280 -13.57 9.35 -17.93
C ASP A 280 -12.77 10.39 -17.10
N ALA A 281 -12.68 10.21 -15.78
CA ALA A 281 -11.77 11.00 -14.95
C ALA A 281 -10.44 10.28 -14.69
N GLN A 282 -9.42 10.71 -15.44
CA GLN A 282 -7.98 10.60 -15.17
C GLN A 282 -7.28 9.25 -15.36
N MET A 283 -7.14 8.83 -16.63
CA MET A 283 -5.85 8.30 -17.06
C MET A 283 -4.84 9.46 -17.16
N VAL A 284 -3.88 9.49 -16.24
CA VAL A 284 -2.68 10.35 -16.29
C VAL A 284 -1.78 9.88 -17.44
N PRO A 285 -1.44 10.73 -18.44
CA PRO A 285 -0.36 10.44 -19.38
C PRO A 285 0.95 11.10 -18.92
N ASP A 286 1.97 10.25 -18.80
CA ASP A 286 3.41 10.50 -18.96
C ASP A 286 4.01 11.87 -18.58
N ARG A 287 4.67 11.90 -17.41
CA ARG A 287 5.69 12.92 -17.10
C ARG A 287 6.94 12.68 -17.95
N ASN A 288 7.05 13.46 -19.03
CA ASN A 288 8.28 13.64 -19.79
C ASN A 288 9.45 14.11 -18.89
N LYS A 289 10.49 13.29 -18.81
CA LYS A 289 11.80 13.65 -18.25
C LYS A 289 12.49 14.71 -19.12
N LYS A 290 12.46 15.98 -18.71
CA LYS A 290 13.40 16.98 -19.21
C LYS A 290 14.76 16.80 -18.50
N LYS A 291 15.72 16.25 -19.25
CA LYS A 291 17.15 16.36 -18.95
C LYS A 291 17.54 17.84 -18.90
N LYS A 292 18.02 18.32 -17.75
CA LYS A 292 18.80 19.55 -17.67
C LYS A 292 20.24 19.20 -18.09
N LYS A 293 20.67 19.73 -19.23
CA LYS A 293 22.10 19.83 -19.58
C LYS A 293 22.73 20.87 -18.66
N ALA A 294 23.84 20.50 -18.03
CA ALA A 294 24.80 21.45 -17.51
C ALA A 294 25.68 21.92 -18.68
N GLU A 295 25.78 23.24 -18.84
CA GLU A 295 26.93 23.99 -19.33
C GLU A 295 27.32 24.96 -18.22
#